data_AF-A0A2N1QDR7-F1
#
_entry.id   AF-A0A2N1QDR7-F1
#
_cell.length_a   1.000
_cell.length_b   1.000
_cell.length_c   1.000
_cell.angle_alpha   90.00
_cell.angle_beta   90.00
_cell.angle_gamma   90.00
#
_symmetry.space_group_name_H-M   'P 1'
#
loop_
_entity.id
_entity.type
_entity.pdbx_description
1 polymer ?
#
loop_
_entity_poly.entity_id
_entity_poly.type
_entity_poly.pdbx_seq_one_letter_code
_entity_poly.pdbx_strand_id
1 'polypeptide(L)'
;MKKFDLKKSIWNDYILMITTTIPVIFIGFIIFFIFINEDKNLILIFGILAALFAALFFIRIKYIKSFLNDTYTIQGIIINVGFFKDRGRIDYVYEKDNNRYIHGQAVMKNKYTKKLQKGQVIDLLIKKNVKNKTMILDLYFDNF
;
A
#
# COMPACT_ATOMS: atom_id res chain seq x y z
N MET A 1 -16.89 13.80 -2.73
CA MET A 1 -16.74 12.35 -3.04
C MET A 1 -15.27 11.98 -2.91
N LYS A 2 -14.95 10.84 -2.28
CA LYS A 2 -13.56 10.36 -2.15
C LYS A 2 -13.01 10.02 -3.54
N LYS A 3 -11.85 10.56 -3.92
CA LYS A 3 -11.19 10.26 -5.19
C LYS A 3 -9.91 9.47 -4.95
N PHE A 4 -9.77 8.34 -5.62
CA PHE A 4 -8.53 7.55 -5.55
C PHE A 4 -7.39 8.29 -6.25
N ASP A 5 -6.29 8.51 -5.54
CA ASP A 5 -5.05 9.05 -6.09
C ASP A 5 -4.00 7.94 -6.17
N LEU A 6 -3.66 7.55 -7.42
CA LEU A 6 -2.66 6.52 -7.69
C LEU A 6 -1.27 6.93 -7.22
N LYS A 7 -0.85 8.17 -7.48
CA LYS A 7 0.49 8.65 -7.14
C LYS A 7 0.66 8.68 -5.63
N LYS A 8 -0.33 9.21 -4.92
CA LYS A 8 -0.37 9.24 -3.45
C LYS A 8 -0.35 7.84 -2.87
N SER A 9 -1.13 6.92 -3.45
CA SER A 9 -1.16 5.51 -3.04
C SER A 9 0.20 4.84 -3.20
N ILE A 10 0.88 5.01 -4.35
CA ILE A 10 2.23 4.44 -4.58
C ILE A 10 3.22 5.03 -3.58
N TRP A 11 3.13 6.33 -3.33
CA TRP A 11 4.08 7.03 -2.47
C TRP A 11 3.94 6.68 -0.99
N ASN A 12 2.77 6.24 -0.55
CA ASN A 12 2.48 5.92 0.85
C ASN A 12 2.41 4.42 1.14
N ASP A 13 2.05 3.57 0.18
CA ASP A 13 1.86 2.14 0.37
C ASP A 13 3.12 1.35 0.02
N TYR A 14 3.73 0.71 1.02
CA TYR A 14 4.97 -0.04 0.83
C TYR A 14 4.81 -1.19 -0.17
N ILE A 15 3.69 -1.90 -0.16
CA ILE A 15 3.43 -3.03 -1.06
C ILE A 15 3.28 -2.51 -2.49
N LEU A 16 2.54 -1.41 -2.68
CA LEU A 16 2.36 -0.81 -3.99
C LEU A 16 3.70 -0.30 -4.55
N MET A 17 4.53 0.35 -3.73
CA MET A 17 5.86 0.79 -4.15
C MET A 17 6.77 -0.38 -4.57
N ILE A 18 6.79 -1.48 -3.81
CA ILE A 18 7.56 -2.69 -4.18
C ILE A 18 7.08 -3.26 -5.50
N THR A 19 5.77 -3.43 -5.64
CA THR A 19 5.15 -4.03 -6.84
C THR A 19 5.27 -3.13 -8.07
N THR A 20 5.54 -1.84 -7.91
CA THR A 20 5.97 -0.94 -8.99
C THR A 20 7.47 -1.03 -9.29
N THR A 21 8.33 -1.06 -8.27
CA THR A 21 9.80 -0.96 -8.45
C THR A 21 10.43 -2.25 -8.97
N ILE A 22 10.00 -3.40 -8.46
CA ILE A 22 10.61 -4.70 -8.79
C ILE A 22 10.49 -5.03 -10.30
N PRO A 23 9.32 -4.87 -10.95
CA PRO A 23 9.22 -5.07 -12.39
C PRO A 23 10.19 -4.21 -13.21
N VAL A 24 10.42 -2.96 -12.81
CA VAL A 24 11.37 -2.06 -13.51
C VAL A 24 12.79 -2.61 -13.43
N ILE A 25 13.20 -3.12 -12.27
CA ILE A 25 14.50 -3.77 -12.08
C ILE A 25 14.62 -5.02 -12.97
N PHE A 26 13.59 -5.87 -12.99
CA PHE A 26 13.59 -7.08 -13.82
C PHE A 26 13.62 -6.76 -15.32
N ILE A 27 12.93 -5.72 -15.77
CA ILE A 27 13.03 -5.24 -17.16
C ILE A 27 14.46 -4.81 -17.48
N GLY A 28 15.15 -4.12 -16.56
CA GLY A 28 16.56 -3.79 -16.71
C GLY A 28 17.45 -5.02 -16.89
N PHE A 29 17.22 -6.08 -16.11
CA PHE A 29 17.92 -7.36 -16.29
C PHE A 29 17.59 -8.02 -17.63
N ILE A 30 16.33 -8.04 -18.04
CA ILE A 30 15.92 -8.58 -19.35
C ILE A 30 16.69 -7.86 -20.48
N ILE A 31 16.73 -6.53 -20.45
CA ILE A 31 17.48 -5.72 -21.43
C ILE A 31 18.97 -6.09 -21.38
N PHE A 32 19.58 -6.15 -20.19
CA PHE A 32 20.97 -6.54 -20.03
C PHE A 32 21.26 -7.92 -20.65
N PHE A 33 20.43 -8.93 -20.37
CA PHE A 33 20.62 -10.28 -20.91
C PHE A 33 20.36 -10.35 -22.41
N ILE A 34 19.45 -9.55 -22.96
CA ILE A 34 19.25 -9.47 -24.42
C ILE A 34 20.50 -8.93 -25.13
N PHE A 35 21.18 -7.93 -24.56
CA PHE A 35 22.28 -7.25 -25.25
C PHE A 35 23.69 -7.76 -24.92
N ILE A 36 23.89 -8.41 -23.76
CA ILE A 36 25.24 -8.74 -23.27
C ILE A 36 25.54 -10.24 -23.26
N ASN A 37 24.57 -11.09 -22.89
CA ASN A 37 24.85 -12.51 -22.59
C ASN A 37 23.88 -13.49 -23.30
N GLU A 38 22.85 -12.98 -23.97
CA GLU A 38 21.79 -13.72 -24.70
C GLU A 38 21.19 -14.94 -23.97
N ASP A 39 21.25 -14.96 -22.63
CA ASP A 39 20.77 -16.09 -21.81
C ASP A 39 19.23 -16.11 -21.79
N LYS A 40 18.67 -16.96 -22.65
CA LYS A 40 17.22 -17.15 -22.81
C LYS A 40 16.53 -17.61 -21.54
N ASN A 41 17.20 -18.39 -20.68
CA ASN A 41 16.61 -18.87 -19.43
C ASN A 41 16.45 -17.72 -18.44
N LEU A 42 17.48 -16.88 -18.30
CA LEU A 42 17.41 -15.70 -17.43
C LEU A 42 16.40 -14.68 -17.95
N ILE A 43 16.34 -14.43 -19.26
CA ILE A 43 15.31 -13.58 -19.87
C ILE A 43 13.91 -14.09 -19.53
N LEU A 44 13.66 -15.40 -19.66
CA LEU A 44 12.38 -16.01 -19.34
C LEU A 44 12.04 -15.89 -17.84
N ILE A 45 12.99 -16.19 -16.96
CA ILE A 45 12.81 -16.10 -15.50
C ILE A 45 12.45 -14.67 -15.09
N PHE A 46 13.23 -13.67 -15.53
CA PHE A 46 12.95 -12.27 -15.22
C PHE A 46 11.64 -11.79 -15.86
N GLY A 47 11.28 -12.30 -17.04
CA GLY A 47 10.00 -12.03 -17.70
C GLY A 47 8.81 -12.53 -16.88
N ILE A 48 8.85 -13.77 -16.40
CA ILE A 48 7.81 -14.35 -15.54
C ILE A 48 7.72 -13.57 -14.22
N LEU A 49 8.85 -13.25 -13.60
CA LEU A 49 8.87 -12.49 -12.35
C LEU A 49 8.30 -11.07 -12.54
N ALA A 50 8.64 -10.38 -13.64
CA ALA A 50 8.08 -9.06 -13.94
C ALA A 50 6.55 -9.13 -14.11
N ALA A 51 6.05 -10.13 -14.84
CA ALA A 51 4.61 -10.34 -15.03
C ALA A 51 3.89 -10.64 -13.70
N LEU A 52 4.49 -11.46 -12.84
CA LEU A 52 3.93 -11.77 -11.52
C LEU A 52 3.78 -10.51 -10.64
N PHE A 53 4.83 -9.69 -10.55
CA PHE A 53 4.76 -8.46 -9.76
C PHE A 53 3.81 -7.41 -10.35
N ALA A 54 3.70 -7.34 -11.68
CA ALA A 54 2.69 -6.53 -12.34
C ALA A 54 1.26 -6.99 -11.97
N ALA A 55 0.99 -8.30 -11.94
CA ALA A 55 -0.30 -8.83 -11.49
C ALA A 55 -0.60 -8.45 -10.03
N LEU A 56 0.39 -8.56 -9.13
CA LEU A 56 0.26 -8.15 -7.72
C LEU A 56 -0.02 -6.65 -7.58
N PHE A 57 0.59 -5.80 -8.42
CA PHE A 57 0.30 -4.37 -8.47
C PHE A 57 -1.18 -4.09 -8.80
N PHE A 58 -1.72 -4.73 -9.84
CA PHE A 58 -3.14 -4.59 -10.21
C PHE A 58 -4.07 -5.10 -9.12
N ILE A 59 -3.75 -6.23 -8.48
CA ILE A 59 -4.51 -6.77 -7.34
C ILE A 59 -4.51 -5.76 -6.18
N ARG A 60 -3.36 -5.17 -5.85
CA ARG A 60 -3.25 -4.17 -4.77
C ARG A 60 -4.05 -2.91 -5.08
N ILE A 61 -4.02 -2.41 -6.33
CA ILE A 61 -4.87 -1.28 -6.76
C ILE A 61 -6.35 -1.63 -6.63
N LYS A 62 -6.78 -2.79 -7.13
CA LYS A 62 -8.17 -3.23 -7.04
C LYS A 62 -8.61 -3.34 -5.58
N TYR A 63 -7.75 -3.84 -4.70
CA TYR A 63 -7.97 -3.88 -3.27
C TYR A 63 -8.17 -2.47 -2.69
N ILE A 64 -7.28 -1.51 -2.96
CA ILE A 64 -7.40 -0.14 -2.45
C ILE A 64 -8.68 0.53 -3.00
N LYS A 65 -8.92 0.47 -4.31
CA LYS A 65 -10.12 1.03 -4.95
C LYS A 65 -11.41 0.41 -4.41
N SER A 66 -11.36 -0.84 -3.95
CA SER A 66 -12.54 -1.49 -3.36
C SER A 66 -13.00 -0.85 -2.04
N PHE A 67 -12.26 0.10 -1.47
CA PHE A 67 -12.72 0.93 -0.35
C PHE A 67 -13.52 2.17 -0.79
N LEU A 68 -13.63 2.45 -2.09
CA LEU A 68 -14.56 3.46 -2.62
C LEU A 68 -16.02 3.01 -2.51
N ASN A 69 -16.25 1.70 -2.46
CA ASN A 69 -17.58 1.09 -2.41
C ASN A 69 -17.80 0.44 -1.03
N ASP A 70 -19.01 0.55 -0.49
CA ASP A 70 -19.45 -0.13 0.74
C ASP A 70 -18.52 0.05 1.95
N THR A 71 -18.01 1.27 2.12
CA THR A 71 -17.27 1.68 3.31
C THR A 71 -18.02 2.72 4.11
N TYR A 72 -17.68 2.81 5.38
CA TYR A 72 -17.99 3.96 6.21
C TYR A 72 -16.69 4.47 6.82
N THR A 73 -16.68 5.75 7.17
CA THR A 73 -15.55 6.38 7.85
C THR A 73 -15.77 6.31 9.36
N ILE A 74 -14.72 5.99 10.11
CA ILE A 74 -14.71 6.12 11.58
C ILE A 74 -13.39 6.72 12.02
N GLN A 75 -13.38 7.40 13.15
CA GLN A 75 -12.16 7.89 13.76
C GLN A 75 -11.42 6.74 14.45
N GLY A 76 -10.11 6.69 14.24
CA GLY A 76 -9.18 5.86 15.00
C GLY A 76 -8.07 6.70 15.59
N ILE A 77 -7.29 6.09 16.49
CA ILE A 77 -6.15 6.72 17.14
C ILE A 77 -4.89 5.92 16.81
N ILE A 78 -3.84 6.60 16.37
CA ILE A 78 -2.53 5.97 16.17
C ILE A 78 -1.96 5.57 17.52
N ILE A 79 -1.66 4.28 17.71
CA ILE A 79 -1.07 3.77 18.95
C ILE A 79 0.43 3.54 18.84
N ASN A 80 0.95 3.36 17.62
CA ASN A 80 2.36 3.16 17.37
C ASN A 80 2.73 3.59 15.94
N VAL A 81 3.94 4.15 15.80
CA VAL A 81 4.54 4.47 14.50
C VAL A 81 5.97 3.98 14.51
N GLY A 82 6.26 2.96 13.71
CA GLY A 82 7.60 2.38 13.59
C GLY A 82 8.14 2.59 12.18
N PHE A 83 9.37 3.09 12.04
CA PHE A 83 10.06 3.20 10.76
C PHE A 83 11.41 2.46 10.81
N PHE A 84 11.71 1.67 9.79
CA PHE A 84 13.00 1.03 9.57
C PHE A 84 13.44 1.23 8.13
N LYS A 85 14.60 1.87 7.92
CA LYS A 85 15.05 2.34 6.60
C LYS A 85 13.95 3.17 5.91
N ASP A 86 13.48 2.76 4.74
CA ASP A 86 12.50 3.47 3.91
C ASP A 86 11.06 2.96 4.08
N ARG A 87 10.85 2.00 4.98
CA ARG A 87 9.54 1.42 5.28
C ARG A 87 9.13 1.69 6.72
N GLY A 88 7.84 1.60 6.98
CA GLY A 88 7.30 1.70 8.32
C GLY A 88 5.98 0.97 8.46
N ARG A 89 5.47 1.03 9.68
CA ARG A 89 4.17 0.50 10.07
C ARG A 89 3.52 1.49 11.00
N ILE A 90 2.25 1.78 10.73
CA ILE A 90 1.40 2.60 11.59
C ILE A 90 0.37 1.66 12.18
N ASP A 91 0.43 1.46 13.48
CA ASP A 91 -0.59 0.72 14.21
C ASP A 91 -1.59 1.73 14.79
N TYR A 92 -2.87 1.43 14.63
CA TYR A 92 -3.97 2.25 15.08
C TYR A 92 -5.05 1.40 15.73
N VAL A 93 -5.84 2.06 16.57
CA VAL A 93 -6.97 1.47 17.28
C VAL A 93 -8.25 2.21 16.93
N TYR A 94 -9.35 1.47 16.83
CA TYR A 94 -10.68 2.02 16.62
C TYR A 94 -11.72 1.18 17.35
N GLU A 95 -12.86 1.78 17.62
CA GLU A 95 -13.98 1.12 18.29
C GLU A 95 -15.13 0.91 17.31
N LYS A 96 -15.72 -0.28 17.33
CA LYS A 96 -16.90 -0.61 16.53
C LYS A 96 -17.75 -1.59 17.31
N ASP A 97 -19.05 -1.31 17.45
CA ASP A 97 -20.00 -2.17 18.15
C ASP A 97 -19.52 -2.52 19.57
N ASN A 98 -19.05 -1.51 20.33
CA ASN A 98 -18.43 -1.65 21.67
C ASN A 98 -17.20 -2.57 21.74
N ASN A 99 -16.61 -2.93 20.60
CA ASN A 99 -15.39 -3.73 20.53
C ASN A 99 -14.21 -2.88 20.06
N ARG A 100 -13.06 -3.06 20.69
CA ARG A 100 -11.81 -2.38 20.37
C ARG A 100 -10.97 -3.22 19.42
N TYR A 101 -10.60 -2.66 18.27
CA TYR A 101 -9.83 -3.34 17.23
C TYR A 101 -8.48 -2.65 17.02
N ILE A 102 -7.40 -3.43 16.97
CA ILE A 102 -6.07 -2.95 16.63
C ILE A 102 -5.70 -3.46 15.24
N HIS A 103 -5.25 -2.55 14.38
CA HIS A 103 -4.77 -2.90 13.05
C HIS A 103 -3.46 -2.17 12.78
N GLY A 104 -2.68 -2.70 11.83
CA GLY A 104 -1.44 -2.07 11.42
C GLY A 104 -1.32 -2.03 9.91
N GLN A 105 -0.84 -0.90 9.41
CA GLN A 105 -0.70 -0.66 7.99
C GLN A 105 0.76 -0.40 7.63
N ALA A 106 1.29 -1.18 6.70
CA ALA A 106 2.63 -0.98 6.16
C ALA A 106 2.65 0.25 5.25
N VAL A 107 3.61 1.14 5.47
CA VAL A 107 3.74 2.40 4.74
C VAL A 107 5.18 2.67 4.30
N MET A 108 5.33 3.49 3.27
CA MET A 108 6.61 4.10 2.92
C MET A 108 6.95 5.22 3.91
N LYS A 109 8.22 5.36 4.25
CA LYS A 109 8.74 6.48 5.06
C LYS A 109 8.95 7.70 4.16
N ASN A 110 8.09 8.70 4.26
CA ASN A 110 8.17 9.93 3.46
C ASN A 110 7.83 11.17 4.33
N LYS A 111 7.86 12.37 3.73
CA LYS A 111 7.57 13.63 4.47
C LYS A 111 6.19 13.66 5.11
N TYR A 112 5.20 12.97 4.52
CA TYR A 112 3.84 12.90 5.04
C TYR A 112 3.75 11.87 6.17
N THR A 113 4.15 10.62 5.95
CA THR A 113 4.03 9.56 6.97
C THR A 113 4.90 9.80 8.20
N LYS A 114 6.04 10.51 8.06
CA LYS A 114 6.86 10.95 9.20
C LYS A 114 6.15 11.93 10.14
N LYS A 115 5.13 12.64 9.67
CA LYS A 115 4.35 13.57 10.50
C LYS A 115 3.29 12.87 11.33
N LEU A 116 3.00 11.60 11.03
CA LEU A 116 2.04 10.82 11.79
C LEU A 116 2.65 10.43 13.14
N GLN A 117 1.89 10.67 14.22
CA GLN A 117 2.38 10.51 15.59
C GLN A 117 1.41 9.68 16.43
N LYS A 118 1.95 8.98 17.44
CA LYS A 118 1.14 8.30 18.46
C LYS A 118 0.21 9.31 19.15
N GLY A 119 -1.04 8.93 19.35
CA GLY A 119 -2.10 9.77 19.92
C GLY A 119 -2.88 10.59 18.88
N GLN A 120 -2.42 10.65 17.63
CA GLN A 120 -3.12 11.38 16.57
C GLN A 120 -4.42 10.67 16.18
N VAL A 121 -5.50 11.47 16.07
CA VAL A 121 -6.78 11.04 15.51
C VAL A 121 -6.68 11.01 13.97
N ILE A 122 -7.14 9.92 13.37
CA ILE A 122 -7.13 9.71 11.92
C ILE A 122 -8.47 9.16 11.44
N ASP A 123 -8.81 9.46 10.19
CA ASP A 123 -9.96 8.86 9.53
C ASP A 123 -9.61 7.49 8.94
N LEU A 124 -10.39 6.49 9.33
CA LEU A 124 -10.28 5.12 8.85
C LEU A 124 -11.45 4.78 7.95
N LEU A 125 -11.17 4.16 6.81
CA LEU A 125 -12.18 3.49 6.01
C LEU A 125 -12.34 2.06 6.47
N ILE A 126 -13.57 1.64 6.77
CA ILE A 126 -13.89 0.26 7.14
C ILE A 126 -14.90 -0.31 6.16
N LYS A 127 -14.64 -1.53 5.67
CA LYS A 127 -15.61 -2.26 4.84
C LYS A 127 -16.78 -2.76 5.68
N LYS A 128 -18.02 -2.50 5.24
CA LYS A 128 -19.24 -2.93 5.93
C LYS A 128 -19.31 -4.44 6.12
N ASN A 129 -19.02 -5.20 5.06
CA ASN A 129 -19.26 -6.66 5.02
C ASN A 129 -17.99 -7.50 5.24
N VAL A 130 -16.86 -6.89 5.58
CA VAL A 130 -15.61 -7.63 5.78
C VAL A 130 -14.95 -7.22 7.08
N LYS A 131 -14.91 -8.18 8.03
CA LYS A 131 -14.23 -7.99 9.31
C LYS A 131 -12.75 -7.65 9.07
N ASN A 132 -12.22 -6.75 9.89
CA ASN A 132 -10.80 -6.42 9.98
C ASN A 132 -10.16 -5.87 8.69
N LYS A 133 -10.95 -5.32 7.75
CA LYS A 133 -10.43 -4.58 6.59
C LYS A 133 -10.58 -3.09 6.82
N THR A 134 -9.48 -2.46 7.18
CA THR A 134 -9.39 -1.03 7.43
C THR A 134 -8.23 -0.40 6.68
N MET A 135 -8.33 0.89 6.37
CA MET A 135 -7.20 1.68 5.88
C MET A 135 -7.29 3.13 6.34
N ILE A 136 -6.15 3.78 6.50
CA ILE A 136 -6.08 5.22 6.78
C ILE A 136 -6.47 5.97 5.51
N LEU A 137 -7.55 6.73 5.56
CA LEU A 137 -8.16 7.42 4.41
C LEU A 137 -7.15 8.30 3.67
N ASP A 138 -6.47 9.18 4.42
CA ASP A 138 -5.62 10.22 3.87
C ASP A 138 -4.36 9.69 3.17
N LEU A 139 -4.01 8.41 3.34
CA LEU A 139 -2.86 7.82 2.64
C LEU A 139 -3.15 7.51 1.16
N TYR A 140 -4.42 7.44 0.76
CA TYR A 140 -4.81 6.89 -0.56
C TYR A 140 -5.82 7.74 -1.33
N PHE A 141 -6.64 8.50 -0.62
CA PHE A 141 -7.71 9.28 -1.22
C PHE A 141 -7.51 10.76 -0.94
N ASP A 142 -8.00 11.59 -1.86
CA ASP A 142 -8.14 13.02 -1.63
C ASP A 142 -9.52 13.31 -1.05
N ASN A 143 -9.53 14.12 0.00
CA ASN A 143 -10.73 14.71 0.57
C ASN A 143 -10.92 16.07 -0.11
N PHE A 144 -12.06 16.25 -0.77
CA PHE A 144 -12.55 17.55 -1.22
C PHE A 144 -13.29 18.22 -0.07
#